data_AF-A0A1M7IU10-F1
#
_entry.id   AF-A0A1M7IU10-F1
#
_cell.length_a   1.000
_cell.length_b   1.000
_cell.length_c   1.000
_cell.angle_alpha   90.00
_cell.angle_beta   90.00
_cell.angle_gamma   90.00
#
_symmetry.space_group_name_H-M   'P 1'
#
loop_
_entity.id
_entity.type
_entity.pdbx_description
1 polymer ?
#
loop_
_entity_poly.entity_id
_entity_poly.type
_entity_poly.pdbx_seq_one_letter_code
_entity_poly.pdbx_strand_id
1 'polypeptide(L)' 'MDYTAKLDDAIDRLHQEGRYRTFIDIERRNGQFPHATWRRPDGTEQPITVWCGNDYL' A
#
# COMPACT_ATOMS: atom_id res chain seq x y z
N MET A 1 -14.92 23.25 19.49
CA MET A 1 -13.64 22.64 19.07
C MET A 1 -13.86 22.07 17.69
N ASP A 2 -12.96 22.34 16.76
CA ASP A 2 -13.02 21.74 15.42
C ASP A 2 -12.14 20.48 15.42
N TYR A 3 -12.78 19.31 15.44
CA TYR A 3 -12.08 18.02 15.43
C TYR A 3 -11.57 17.68 14.03
N THR A 4 -12.25 18.11 12.99
CA THR A 4 -11.85 17.87 11.59
C THR A 4 -10.53 18.57 11.32
N ALA A 5 -10.42 19.85 11.69
CA ALA A 5 -9.16 20.60 11.56
C ALA A 5 -7.98 19.92 12.29
N LYS A 6 -8.24 19.27 13.43
CA LYS A 6 -7.20 18.53 14.17
C LYS A 6 -6.77 17.23 13.49
N LEU A 7 -7.66 16.58 12.76
CA LEU A 7 -7.34 15.40 11.96
C LEU A 7 -6.52 15.80 10.73
N ASP A 8 -6.90 16.89 10.06
CA ASP A 8 -6.17 17.43 8.92
C ASP A 8 -4.73 17.82 9.30
N ASP A 9 -4.56 18.56 10.41
CA ASP A 9 -3.24 18.90 10.99
C ASP A 9 -2.37 17.65 11.26
N ALA A 10 -2.99 16.52 11.63
CA ALA A 10 -2.29 15.28 11.90
C ALA A 10 -1.87 14.56 10.61
N ILE A 11 -2.71 14.59 9.58
CA ILE A 11 -2.43 14.02 8.26
C ILE A 11 -1.32 14.82 7.57
N ASP A 12 -1.40 16.15 7.60
CA ASP A 12 -0.41 17.03 6.97
C ASP A 12 1.00 16.82 7.55
N ARG A 13 1.11 16.60 8.86
CA ARG A 13 2.39 16.25 9.49
C ARG A 13 2.98 14.96 8.92
N LEU A 14 2.17 13.95 8.60
CA LEU A 14 2.66 12.72 7.94
C LEU A 14 3.29 13.03 6.58
N HIS A 15 2.67 13.95 5.82
CA HIS A 15 3.16 14.38 4.52
C HIS A 15 4.45 15.21 4.65
N GLN A 16 4.49 16.16 5.58
CA GLN A 16 5.67 16.99 5.86
C GLN A 16 6.88 16.16 6.32
N GLU A 17 6.64 15.14 7.14
CA GLU A 17 7.68 14.23 7.63
C GLU A 17 8.06 13.15 6.61
N GLY A 18 7.40 13.08 5.45
CA GLY A 18 7.69 12.09 4.41
C GLY A 18 7.37 10.63 4.80
N ARG A 19 6.55 10.43 5.84
CA ARG A 19 6.18 9.09 6.36
C ARG A 19 4.72 8.72 6.14
N TYR A 20 3.98 9.52 5.37
CA TYR A 20 2.67 9.14 4.85
C TYR A 20 2.82 7.87 3.98
N ARG A 21 1.92 6.89 4.16
CA ARG A 21 2.03 5.58 3.51
C ARG A 21 1.05 5.47 2.36
N THR A 22 1.55 5.03 1.20
CA THR A 22 0.72 4.57 0.09
C THR A 22 0.76 3.05 0.06
N PHE A 23 -0.41 2.41 0.15
CA PHE A 23 -0.50 0.95 0.10
C PHE A 23 -0.47 0.45 -1.35
N ILE A 24 0.09 -0.74 -1.55
CA ILE A 24 0.14 -1.43 -2.83
C ILE A 24 -0.87 -2.57 -2.79
N ASP A 25 -1.88 -2.51 -3.65
CA ASP A 25 -2.94 -3.54 -3.74
C ASP A 25 -2.46 -4.74 -4.57
N ILE A 26 -2.25 -5.89 -3.93
CA ILE A 26 -1.73 -7.09 -4.59
C ILE A 26 -2.55 -8.33 -4.26
N GLU A 27 -2.68 -9.21 -5.25
CA GLU A 27 -3.32 -10.51 -5.12
C GLU A 27 -2.28 -11.61 -5.36
N ARG A 28 -1.88 -12.33 -4.30
CA ARG A 28 -0.94 -13.46 -4.41
C ARG A 28 -1.60 -14.66 -5.10
N ARG A 29 -0.85 -15.36 -5.94
CA ARG A 29 -1.37 -16.51 -6.69
C ARG A 29 -1.05 -17.81 -5.96
N ASN A 30 -2.07 -18.47 -5.42
CA ASN A 30 -1.93 -19.79 -4.79
C ASN A 30 -1.32 -20.81 -5.79
N GLY A 31 -0.32 -21.56 -5.35
CA GLY A 31 0.43 -22.52 -6.17
C GLY A 31 1.48 -21.88 -7.10
N GLN A 32 1.61 -20.54 -7.11
CA GLN A 32 2.60 -19.80 -7.91
C GLN A 32 3.35 -18.75 -7.08
N PHE A 33 3.54 -18.99 -5.79
CA PHE A 33 4.37 -18.13 -4.96
C PHE A 33 5.82 -18.07 -5.49
N PRO A 34 6.50 -16.91 -5.44
CA PRO A 34 6.09 -15.64 -4.81
C PRO A 34 5.39 -14.64 -5.77
N HIS A 35 4.76 -15.09 -6.85
CA HIS A 35 4.11 -14.20 -7.82
C HIS A 35 2.75 -13.65 -7.33
N ALA A 36 2.47 -12.40 -7.72
CA ALA A 36 1.21 -11.72 -7.43
C ALA A 36 0.77 -10.87 -8.64
N THR A 37 -0.52 -10.52 -8.68
CA THR A 37 -1.04 -9.47 -9.57
C THR A 37 -1.11 -8.17 -8.77
N TRP A 38 -0.45 -7.11 -9.21
CA TRP A 38 -0.63 -5.75 -8.69
C TRP A 38 -1.80 -5.08 -9.41
N ARG A 39 -2.81 -4.64 -8.65
CA ARG A 39 -3.86 -3.74 -9.13
C ARG A 39 -3.42 -2.29 -8.96
N ARG A 40 -3.19 -1.62 -10.08
CA ARG A 40 -2.75 -0.23 -10.08
C ARG A 40 -3.94 0.71 -9.82
N PRO A 41 -3.70 1.91 -9.28
CA PRO A 41 -4.75 2.90 -9.08
C PRO A 41 -5.46 3.33 -10.38
N ASP A 42 -4.82 3.17 -11.54
CA ASP A 42 -5.40 3.46 -12.85
C ASP A 42 -6.31 2.33 -13.39
N GLY A 43 -6.54 1.28 -12.59
CA GLY A 43 -7.36 0.12 -12.94
C GLY A 43 -6.63 -0.95 -13.77
N THR A 44 -5.36 -0.76 -14.10
CA THR A 44 -4.58 -1.77 -14.82
C THR A 44 -4.03 -2.84 -13.89
N GLU A 45 -3.80 -4.04 -14.44
CA GLU A 45 -3.18 -5.14 -13.73
C GLU A 45 -1.76 -5.41 -14.24
N GLN A 46 -0.84 -5.72 -13.33
CA GLN A 46 0.54 -6.08 -13.67
C GLN A 46 1.00 -7.32 -12.88
N PRO A 47 1.55 -8.35 -13.53
CA PRO A 47 2.26 -9.42 -12.84
C PRO A 47 3.52 -8.89 -12.15
N ILE A 48 3.73 -9.28 -10.89
CA ILE A 48 4.89 -8.90 -10.07
C ILE A 48 5.44 -10.11 -9.29
N THR A 49 6.63 -9.94 -8.72
CA THR A 49 7.24 -10.87 -7.77
C THR A 49 7.32 -10.20 -6.40
N VAL A 50 6.76 -10.83 -5.36
CA VAL A 50 6.77 -10.29 -4.00
C VAL A 50 8.10 -10.59 -3.31
N TRP A 51 8.81 -9.53 -2.87
CA TRP A 51 10.11 -9.65 -2.17
C TRP A 51 10.09 -9.16 -0.71
N CYS A 52 9.08 -8.40 -0.31
CA CYS A 52 8.95 -7.82 1.04
C CYS A 52 7.85 -8.49 1.87
N GLY A 53 7.43 -9.71 1.49
CA GLY A 53 6.44 -10.49 2.23
C GLY A 53 7.05 -11.17 3.45
N ASN A 54 6.21 -11.45 4.46
CA ASN A 54 6.59 -12.20 5.67
C ASN A 54 6.14 -13.67 5.63
N ASP A 55 5.58 -14.13 4.51
CA ASP A 55 5.21 -15.52 4.30
C ASP A 55 6.43 -16.30 3.80
N TYR A 56 7.22 -16.79 4.75
CA TYR A 56 8.60 -17.25 4.50
C TYR A 56 8.70 -18.70 4.00
N LEU A 57 7.70 -19.55 4.25
CA LEU A 57 7.70 -21.00 3.99
C LEU A 57 6.46 -21.42 3.20
#